data_AF-R7HRV0-F1
#
_entry.id   AF-R7HRV0-F1
#
_cell.length_a   1.000
_cell.length_b   1.000
_cell.length_c   1.000
_cell.angle_alpha   90.00
_cell.angle_beta   90.00
_cell.angle_gamma   90.00
#
_symmetry.space_group_name_H-M   'P 1'
#
loop_
_entity.id
_entity.type
_entity.pdbx_description
1 polymer ?
#
loop_
_entity_poly.entity_id
_entity_poly.type
_entity_poly.pdbx_seq_one_letter_code
_entity_poly.pdbx_strand_id
1 'polypeptide(L)'
;MRLQQLKSFLHKYRHGWVFSYFIIYITWFVLLEKRDYVEFYPMHMRLDDFIPFCEYFIVPYLLWFVFIASVVLYFFFTNTKDFYKCCALLFSGMTICLIIYTIFPNEQNLRPDTFANSNIFTRLVQFIYQTDTSTNVCPSIHVFNSIGVFMAIAENKKLRKNKWILAGSGILTVLICLSTVFLKQHSCVDGFCGIGLAVILYTIVYRMNWDKLFASLNEMKKDESKAKLKKEKANFWR
;
A
#
# COMPACT_ATOMS: atom_id res chain seq x y z
N MET A 1 -14.31 10.60 38.02
CA MET A 1 -13.36 9.49 37.75
C MET A 1 -13.47 8.91 36.32
N ARG A 2 -14.62 8.37 35.89
CA ARG A 2 -14.78 7.75 34.55
C ARG A 2 -14.56 8.69 33.35
N LEU A 3 -15.02 9.95 33.44
CA LEU A 3 -14.87 10.95 32.37
C LEU A 3 -13.43 11.40 32.13
N GLN A 4 -12.64 11.56 33.21
CA GLN A 4 -11.22 11.93 33.09
C GLN A 4 -10.39 10.75 32.56
N GLN A 5 -10.69 9.53 32.99
CA GLN A 5 -10.09 8.31 32.44
C GLN A 5 -10.38 8.18 30.94
N LEU A 6 -11.64 8.39 30.53
CA LEU A 6 -12.03 8.37 29.11
C LEU A 6 -11.32 9.46 28.30
N LYS A 7 -11.28 10.71 28.80
CA LYS A 7 -10.56 11.81 28.13
C LYS A 7 -9.07 11.52 27.99
N SER A 8 -8.43 10.98 29.03
CA SER A 8 -7.00 10.61 28.99
C SER A 8 -6.72 9.48 27.99
N PHE A 9 -7.62 8.51 27.90
CA PHE A 9 -7.53 7.39 26.95
C PHE A 9 -7.69 7.88 25.50
N LEU A 10 -8.72 8.70 25.23
CA LEU A 10 -8.94 9.29 23.90
C LEU A 10 -7.78 10.19 23.48
N HIS A 11 -7.21 10.96 24.42
CA HIS A 11 -6.05 11.79 24.15
C HIS A 11 -4.80 10.96 23.83
N LYS A 12 -4.58 9.86 24.56
CA LYS A 12 -3.48 8.93 24.34
C LYS A 12 -3.54 8.27 22.95
N TYR A 13 -4.74 7.93 22.49
CA TYR A 13 -4.96 7.26 21.20
C TYR A 13 -5.55 8.17 20.13
N ARG A 14 -5.35 9.49 20.25
CA ARG A 14 -5.88 10.47 19.31
C ARG A 14 -5.48 10.19 17.86
N HIS A 15 -4.30 9.61 17.63
CA HIS A 15 -3.83 9.19 16.30
C HIS A 15 -4.70 8.12 15.63
N GLY A 16 -5.67 7.53 16.35
CA GLY A 16 -6.66 6.62 15.78
C GLY A 16 -7.59 7.27 14.75
N TRP A 17 -7.67 8.60 14.70
CA TRP A 17 -8.41 9.31 13.65
C TRP A 17 -7.93 8.90 12.24
N VAL A 18 -6.66 8.50 12.09
CA VAL A 18 -6.05 8.04 10.83
C VAL A 18 -6.83 6.86 10.23
N PHE A 19 -7.46 6.02 11.05
CA PHE A 19 -8.27 4.90 10.56
C PHE A 19 -9.55 5.33 9.83
N SER A 20 -9.99 6.59 9.93
CA SER A 20 -11.11 7.10 9.12
C SER A 20 -10.83 7.01 7.62
N TYR A 21 -9.55 6.99 7.21
CA TYR A 21 -9.15 6.75 5.82
C TYR A 21 -9.72 5.44 5.25
N PHE A 22 -9.90 4.39 6.07
CA PHE A 22 -10.50 3.14 5.59
C PHE A 22 -11.92 3.33 5.07
N ILE A 23 -12.68 4.28 5.61
CA ILE A 23 -14.03 4.58 5.10
C ILE A 23 -13.94 5.11 3.68
N ILE A 24 -13.01 6.05 3.44
CA ILE A 24 -12.76 6.62 2.11
C ILE A 24 -12.28 5.53 1.15
N TYR A 25 -11.28 4.75 1.57
CA TYR A 25 -10.68 3.71 0.75
C TYR A 25 -11.71 2.64 0.36
N ILE A 26 -12.43 2.06 1.31
CA ILE A 26 -13.42 1.01 1.04
C ILE A 26 -14.56 1.55 0.17
N THR A 27 -15.04 2.77 0.43
CA THR A 27 -16.10 3.36 -0.39
C THR A 27 -15.63 3.55 -1.83
N TRP A 28 -14.44 4.12 -2.05
CA TRP A 28 -13.89 4.31 -3.39
C TRP A 28 -13.63 2.97 -4.08
N PHE A 29 -12.99 2.02 -3.40
CA PHE A 29 -12.70 0.69 -3.94
C PHE A 29 -13.99 -0.03 -4.37
N VAL A 30 -15.02 -0.07 -3.52
CA VAL A 30 -16.31 -0.69 -3.85
C VAL A 30 -17.00 0.00 -5.03
N LEU A 31 -16.86 1.32 -5.19
CA LEU A 31 -17.39 2.03 -6.34
C LEU A 31 -16.64 1.66 -7.63
N LEU A 32 -15.33 1.45 -7.56
CA LEU A 32 -14.53 0.97 -8.70
C LEU A 32 -14.87 -0.47 -9.08
N GLU A 33 -15.08 -1.35 -8.10
CA GLU A 33 -15.46 -2.75 -8.33
C GLU A 33 -16.84 -2.90 -8.99
N LYS A 34 -17.74 -1.93 -8.79
CA LYS A 34 -19.09 -1.94 -9.40
C LYS A 34 -19.15 -1.29 -10.78
N ARG A 35 -18.03 -0.79 -11.29
CA ARG A 35 -17.97 -0.05 -12.54
C ARG A 35 -18.03 -1.02 -13.73
N ASP A 36 -19.15 -1.02 -14.44
CA ASP A 36 -19.42 -1.89 -15.59
C ASP A 36 -19.51 -1.13 -16.94
N TYR A 37 -19.51 0.20 -16.89
CA TYR A 37 -19.70 1.08 -18.06
C TYR A 37 -18.39 1.47 -18.78
N VAL A 38 -17.28 0.78 -18.50
CA VAL A 38 -15.97 1.08 -19.10
C VAL A 38 -15.26 -0.16 -19.61
N GLU A 39 -14.39 0.05 -20.59
CA GLU A 39 -13.51 -0.99 -21.09
C GLU A 39 -12.28 -1.10 -20.19
N PHE A 40 -11.93 -2.33 -19.81
CA PHE A 40 -10.77 -2.62 -18.97
C PHE A 40 -9.60 -3.06 -19.83
N TYR A 41 -8.43 -2.49 -19.56
CA TYR A 41 -7.21 -2.90 -20.23
C TYR A 41 -6.71 -4.25 -19.65
N PRO A 42 -6.51 -5.29 -20.48
CA PRO A 42 -6.05 -6.58 -20.00
C PRO A 42 -4.56 -6.51 -19.61
N MET A 43 -4.29 -6.68 -18.33
CA MET A 43 -2.96 -6.81 -17.75
C MET A 43 -2.47 -8.24 -17.92
N HIS A 44 -1.43 -8.41 -18.73
CA HIS A 44 -0.78 -9.69 -18.98
C HIS A 44 0.69 -9.47 -19.32
N MET A 45 1.54 -10.41 -18.94
CA MET A 45 2.88 -10.53 -19.49
C MET A 45 3.25 -12.00 -19.69
N ARG A 46 4.20 -12.25 -20.60
CA ARG A 46 4.64 -13.61 -20.99
C ARG A 46 5.06 -14.52 -19.81
N LEU A 47 5.47 -13.94 -18.68
CA LEU A 47 5.81 -14.72 -17.49
C LEU A 47 4.59 -15.41 -16.87
N ASP A 48 3.39 -14.82 -16.99
CA ASP A 48 2.15 -15.34 -16.42
C ASP A 48 1.77 -16.71 -16.98
N ASP A 49 2.12 -16.95 -18.25
CA ASP A 49 1.84 -18.19 -18.98
C ASP A 49 2.62 -19.39 -18.43
N PHE A 50 3.76 -19.14 -17.78
CA PHE A 50 4.62 -20.19 -17.20
C PHE A 50 4.29 -20.49 -15.74
N ILE A 51 3.45 -19.68 -15.09
CA ILE A 51 3.09 -19.86 -13.69
C ILE A 51 1.85 -20.75 -13.60
N PRO A 52 1.94 -21.97 -13.08
CA PRO A 52 0.76 -22.81 -12.90
C PRO A 52 -0.12 -22.25 -11.78
N PHE A 53 -1.43 -22.46 -11.87
CA PHE A 53 -2.32 -22.22 -10.74
C PHE A 53 -1.97 -23.16 -9.57
N CYS A 54 -1.96 -22.66 -8.34
CA CYS A 54 -1.68 -23.45 -7.14
C CYS A 54 -2.57 -23.01 -5.96
N GLU A 55 -3.58 -23.82 -5.64
CA GLU A 55 -4.61 -23.47 -4.64
C GLU A 55 -4.07 -23.28 -3.22
N TYR A 56 -2.97 -23.93 -2.86
CA TYR A 56 -2.40 -23.86 -1.50
C TYR A 56 -1.92 -22.45 -1.13
N PHE A 57 -1.63 -21.61 -2.12
CA PHE A 57 -1.27 -20.20 -1.91
C PHE A 57 -2.44 -19.34 -1.40
N ILE A 58 -3.67 -19.88 -1.32
CA ILE A 58 -4.77 -19.19 -0.64
C ILE A 58 -4.47 -18.91 0.83
N VAL A 59 -3.63 -19.74 1.48
CA VAL A 59 -3.24 -19.55 2.88
C VAL A 59 -2.42 -18.27 3.06
N PRO A 60 -1.25 -18.07 2.41
CA PRO A 60 -0.53 -16.82 2.52
C PRO A 60 -1.35 -15.62 2.01
N TYR A 61 -2.18 -15.79 0.96
CA TYR A 61 -3.05 -14.73 0.48
C TYR A 61 -4.00 -14.22 1.56
N LEU A 62 -4.68 -15.11 2.29
CA LEU A 62 -5.57 -14.72 3.39
C LEU A 62 -4.81 -14.20 4.62
N LEU A 63 -3.60 -14.72 4.88
CA LEU A 63 -2.74 -14.21 5.96
C LEU A 63 -2.32 -12.75 5.75
N TRP A 64 -2.41 -12.23 4.52
CA TRP A 64 -2.16 -10.82 4.23
C TRP A 64 -2.96 -9.88 5.13
N PHE A 65 -4.27 -10.11 5.28
CA PHE A 65 -5.13 -9.26 6.13
C PHE A 65 -4.62 -9.22 7.58
N VAL A 66 -4.28 -10.39 8.13
CA VAL A 66 -3.75 -10.51 9.49
C VAL A 66 -2.39 -9.85 9.59
N PHE A 67 -1.53 -10.01 8.58
CA PHE A 67 -0.19 -9.44 8.58
C PHE A 67 -0.21 -7.92 8.58
N ILE A 68 -0.97 -7.29 7.66
CA ILE A 68 -1.11 -5.83 7.60
C ILE A 68 -1.70 -5.30 8.91
N ALA A 69 -2.82 -5.87 9.37
CA ALA A 69 -3.48 -5.44 10.59
C ALA A 69 -2.57 -5.56 11.82
N SER A 70 -1.86 -6.68 11.96
CA SER A 70 -0.97 -6.92 13.11
C SER A 70 0.16 -5.90 13.20
N VAL A 71 0.78 -5.54 12.08
CA VAL A 71 1.88 -4.56 12.05
C VAL A 71 1.36 -3.15 12.35
N VAL A 72 0.25 -2.76 11.73
CA VAL A 72 -0.37 -1.45 11.95
C VAL A 72 -0.82 -1.29 13.40
N LEU A 73 -1.48 -2.30 13.98
CA LEU A 73 -1.89 -2.30 15.38
C LEU A 73 -0.70 -2.33 16.33
N TYR A 74 0.34 -3.10 16.02
CA TYR A 74 1.57 -3.10 16.83
C TYR A 74 2.15 -1.69 16.93
N PHE A 75 2.31 -0.98 15.81
CA PHE A 75 2.82 0.40 15.85
C PHE A 75 1.84 1.37 16.51
N PHE A 76 0.53 1.21 16.27
CA PHE A 76 -0.50 2.01 16.89
C PHE A 76 -0.39 2.04 18.43
N PHE A 77 -0.10 0.88 19.04
CA PHE A 77 0.02 0.75 20.50
C PHE A 77 1.42 1.01 21.05
N THR A 78 2.48 0.87 20.24
CA THR A 78 3.86 0.91 20.73
C THR A 78 4.63 2.18 20.38
N ASN A 79 4.42 2.75 19.20
CA ASN A 79 5.16 3.93 18.74
C ASN A 79 4.36 4.74 17.71
N THR A 80 3.82 5.87 18.16
CA THR A 80 3.03 6.79 17.33
C THR A 80 3.79 7.30 16.09
N LYS A 81 5.11 7.51 16.17
CA LYS A 81 5.91 7.98 15.02
C LYS A 81 6.03 6.91 13.95
N ASP A 82 6.31 5.67 14.34
CA ASP A 82 6.38 4.55 13.40
C ASP A 82 4.99 4.22 12.85
N PHE A 83 3.93 4.38 13.65
CA PHE A 83 2.55 4.26 13.19
C PHE A 83 2.25 5.26 12.06
N TYR A 84 2.51 6.55 12.27
CA TYR A 84 2.25 7.56 11.23
C TYR A 84 3.09 7.32 9.97
N LYS A 85 4.35 6.89 10.09
CA LYS A 85 5.18 6.55 8.92
C LYS A 85 4.66 5.32 8.18
N CYS A 86 4.24 4.29 8.92
CA CYS A 86 3.65 3.09 8.34
C CYS A 86 2.34 3.43 7.61
N CYS A 87 1.42 4.16 8.26
CA CYS A 87 0.17 4.60 7.64
C CYS A 87 0.40 5.55 6.46
N ALA A 88 1.35 6.49 6.55
CA ALA A 88 1.70 7.36 5.42
C ALA A 88 2.15 6.54 4.22
N LEU A 89 3.03 5.55 4.41
CA LEU A 89 3.45 4.66 3.34
C LEU A 89 2.26 3.90 2.74
N LEU A 90 1.50 3.16 3.57
CA LEU A 90 0.41 2.31 3.10
C LEU A 90 -0.70 3.13 2.43
N PHE A 91 -1.18 4.19 3.08
CA PHE A 91 -2.33 4.95 2.61
C PHE A 91 -1.98 5.81 1.40
N SER A 92 -0.75 6.33 1.30
CA SER A 92 -0.34 7.02 0.06
C SER A 92 -0.30 6.06 -1.12
N GLY A 93 0.23 4.85 -0.97
CA GLY A 93 0.25 3.87 -2.06
C GLY A 93 -1.13 3.37 -2.42
N MET A 94 -1.96 3.03 -1.43
CA MET A 94 -3.37 2.66 -1.65
C MET A 94 -4.14 3.77 -2.36
N THR A 95 -3.92 5.03 -2.01
CA THR A 95 -4.53 6.18 -2.70
C THR A 95 -4.05 6.29 -4.14
N ILE A 96 -2.74 6.12 -4.39
CA ILE A 96 -2.19 6.14 -5.75
C ILE A 96 -2.78 4.99 -6.59
N CYS A 97 -2.91 3.80 -6.02
CA CYS A 97 -3.59 2.68 -6.68
C CYS A 97 -5.03 3.05 -7.06
N LEU A 98 -5.83 3.56 -6.11
CA LEU A 98 -7.22 4.01 -6.40
C LEU A 98 -7.29 5.06 -7.51
N ILE A 99 -6.36 6.02 -7.51
CA ILE A 99 -6.28 7.03 -8.58
C ILE A 99 -5.98 6.37 -9.92
N ILE A 100 -4.99 5.48 -9.98
CA ILE A 100 -4.63 4.75 -11.20
C ILE A 100 -5.82 3.92 -11.69
N TYR A 101 -6.46 3.14 -10.83
CA TYR A 101 -7.64 2.35 -11.17
C TYR A 101 -8.79 3.21 -11.72
N THR A 102 -8.94 4.43 -11.20
CA THR A 102 -9.96 5.36 -11.66
C THR A 102 -9.69 5.83 -13.10
N ILE A 103 -8.45 6.24 -13.40
CA ILE A 103 -8.08 6.83 -14.70
C ILE A 103 -7.65 5.81 -15.75
N PHE A 104 -7.19 4.64 -15.32
CA PHE A 104 -6.71 3.53 -16.13
C PHE A 104 -7.37 2.23 -15.63
N PRO A 105 -8.63 1.99 -16.01
CA PRO A 105 -9.32 0.75 -15.70
C PRO A 105 -8.57 -0.40 -16.34
N ASN A 106 -8.19 -1.37 -15.52
CA ASN A 106 -7.41 -2.51 -15.95
C ASN A 106 -7.95 -3.76 -15.29
N GLU A 107 -7.71 -4.92 -15.90
CA GLU A 107 -8.18 -6.21 -15.40
C GLU A 107 -7.14 -7.28 -15.68
N GLN A 108 -7.28 -8.43 -15.03
CA GLN A 108 -6.53 -9.64 -15.38
C GLN A 108 -7.48 -10.74 -15.82
N ASN A 109 -7.11 -11.45 -16.89
CA ASN A 109 -7.89 -12.55 -17.45
C ASN A 109 -7.12 -13.87 -17.29
N LEU A 110 -6.65 -14.14 -16.07
CA LEU A 110 -5.75 -15.26 -15.76
C LEU A 110 -6.42 -16.38 -14.94
N ARG A 111 -7.60 -16.10 -14.36
CA ARG A 111 -8.31 -17.05 -13.49
C ARG A 111 -8.72 -18.30 -14.30
N PRO A 112 -8.51 -19.52 -13.77
CA PRO A 112 -8.94 -20.73 -14.46
C PRO A 112 -10.46 -20.87 -14.47
N ASP A 113 -11.01 -21.34 -15.59
CA ASP A 113 -12.45 -21.61 -15.73
C ASP A 113 -12.92 -22.77 -14.84
N THR A 114 -12.04 -23.75 -14.63
CA THR A 114 -12.31 -24.94 -13.80
C THR A 114 -11.10 -25.30 -12.96
N PHE A 115 -11.36 -25.89 -11.78
CA PHE A 115 -10.31 -26.38 -10.90
C PHE A 115 -10.13 -27.89 -11.07
N ALA A 116 -8.89 -28.35 -11.16
CA ALA A 116 -8.58 -29.78 -11.27
C ALA A 116 -8.99 -30.57 -10.02
N ASN A 117 -8.94 -29.93 -8.84
CA ASN A 117 -9.23 -30.56 -7.56
C ASN A 117 -10.43 -29.90 -6.87
N SER A 118 -11.26 -30.71 -6.21
CA SER A 118 -12.28 -30.22 -5.27
C SER A 118 -11.79 -30.44 -3.84
N ASN A 119 -11.27 -29.39 -3.21
CA ASN A 119 -10.77 -29.43 -1.82
C ASN A 119 -11.10 -28.11 -1.11
N ILE A 120 -10.78 -28.01 0.19
CA ILE A 120 -11.08 -26.80 0.97
C ILE A 120 -10.36 -25.56 0.40
N PHE A 121 -9.15 -25.72 -0.14
CA PHE A 121 -8.39 -24.60 -0.70
C PHE A 121 -9.04 -24.09 -1.98
N THR A 122 -9.45 -24.96 -2.91
CA THR A 122 -10.14 -24.52 -4.14
C THR A 122 -11.49 -23.87 -3.84
N ARG A 123 -12.22 -24.32 -2.80
CA ARG A 123 -13.44 -23.63 -2.32
C ARG A 123 -13.15 -22.23 -1.79
N LEU A 124 -12.05 -22.05 -1.06
CA LEU A 124 -11.65 -20.72 -0.58
C LEU A 124 -11.22 -19.81 -1.74
N VAL A 125 -10.51 -20.35 -2.74
CA VAL A 125 -10.18 -19.59 -3.97
C VAL A 125 -11.45 -19.17 -4.71
N GLN A 126 -12.40 -20.09 -4.89
CA GLN A 126 -13.71 -19.79 -5.49
C GLN A 126 -14.45 -18.69 -4.77
N PHE A 127 -14.46 -18.73 -3.43
CA PHE A 127 -15.05 -17.67 -2.62
C PHE A 127 -14.41 -16.32 -2.92
N ILE A 128 -13.07 -16.24 -2.92
CA ILE A 128 -12.38 -14.99 -3.26
C ILE A 128 -12.71 -14.54 -4.69
N TYR A 129 -12.68 -15.43 -5.67
CA TYR A 129 -13.01 -15.09 -7.07
C TYR A 129 -14.43 -14.56 -7.23
N GLN A 130 -15.37 -14.96 -6.38
CA GLN A 130 -16.76 -14.47 -6.41
C GLN A 130 -16.92 -13.13 -5.70
N THR A 131 -16.12 -12.86 -4.66
CA THR A 131 -16.22 -11.63 -3.87
C THR A 131 -15.36 -10.48 -4.38
N ASP A 132 -14.28 -10.80 -5.08
CA ASP A 132 -13.27 -9.85 -5.56
C ASP A 132 -13.21 -9.96 -7.09
N THR A 133 -13.49 -8.86 -7.80
CA THR A 133 -13.46 -8.92 -9.27
C THR A 133 -12.03 -9.08 -9.77
N SER A 134 -11.86 -9.39 -11.04
CA SER A 134 -10.53 -9.41 -11.67
C SER A 134 -10.09 -8.04 -12.16
N THR A 135 -10.78 -6.96 -11.75
CA THR A 135 -10.53 -5.59 -12.20
C THR A 135 -9.70 -4.80 -11.19
N ASN A 136 -9.19 -3.64 -11.61
CA ASN A 136 -8.45 -2.69 -10.78
C ASN A 136 -7.22 -3.33 -10.10
N VAL A 137 -6.43 -4.08 -10.86
CA VAL A 137 -5.36 -4.95 -10.33
C VAL A 137 -3.96 -4.33 -10.36
N CYS A 138 -3.67 -3.40 -11.28
CA CYS A 138 -2.34 -2.81 -11.47
C CYS A 138 -2.26 -1.34 -11.01
N PRO A 139 -1.38 -0.99 -10.05
CA PRO A 139 -0.39 -1.84 -9.35
C PRO A 139 -0.99 -2.75 -8.27
N SER A 140 -0.36 -3.88 -7.96
CA SER A 140 -0.88 -4.79 -6.93
C SER A 140 -0.74 -4.22 -5.51
N ILE A 141 -1.89 -3.98 -4.85
CA ILE A 141 -1.95 -3.53 -3.44
C ILE A 141 -1.45 -4.60 -2.47
N HIS A 142 -1.72 -5.88 -2.74
CA HIS A 142 -1.22 -6.98 -1.92
C HIS A 142 0.31 -6.99 -1.86
N VAL A 143 0.96 -6.86 -3.01
CA VAL A 143 2.43 -6.77 -3.12
C VAL A 143 2.95 -5.49 -2.47
N PHE A 144 2.38 -4.34 -2.84
CA PHE A 144 2.78 -3.03 -2.32
C PHE A 144 2.70 -2.98 -0.78
N ASN A 145 1.54 -3.31 -0.20
CA ASN A 145 1.32 -3.23 1.24
C ASN A 145 2.23 -4.21 1.98
N SER A 146 2.40 -5.45 1.49
CA SER A 146 3.25 -6.46 2.12
C SER A 146 4.72 -6.03 2.20
N ILE A 147 5.23 -5.41 1.13
CA ILE A 147 6.57 -4.83 1.12
C ILE A 147 6.61 -3.63 2.06
N GLY A 148 5.59 -2.76 2.02
CA GLY A 148 5.50 -1.58 2.86
C GLY A 148 5.54 -1.89 4.36
N VAL A 149 4.76 -2.86 4.84
CA VAL A 149 4.82 -3.28 6.25
C VAL A 149 6.14 -3.97 6.59
N PHE A 150 6.70 -4.78 5.70
CA PHE A 150 8.02 -5.38 5.92
C PHE A 150 9.11 -4.31 6.08
N MET A 151 9.11 -3.28 5.24
CA MET A 151 10.03 -2.16 5.36
C MET A 151 9.82 -1.39 6.68
N ALA A 152 8.58 -1.19 7.10
CA ALA A 152 8.29 -0.57 8.40
C ALA A 152 8.83 -1.40 9.58
N ILE A 153 8.72 -2.74 9.52
CA ILE A 153 9.34 -3.66 10.49
C ILE A 153 10.86 -3.50 10.49
N ALA A 154 11.48 -3.48 9.31
CA ALA A 154 12.93 -3.37 9.15
C ALA A 154 13.48 -2.01 9.60
N GLU A 155 12.70 -0.93 9.52
CA GLU A 155 13.08 0.39 10.03
C GLU A 155 12.90 0.52 11.55
N ASN A 156 12.01 -0.27 12.15
CA ASN A 156 11.84 -0.27 13.59
C ASN A 156 13.03 -0.93 14.32
N LYS A 157 13.70 -0.16 15.18
CA LYS A 157 14.91 -0.61 15.90
C LYS A 157 14.72 -1.87 16.75
N LYS A 158 13.53 -2.06 17.34
CA LYS A 158 13.24 -3.21 18.22
C LYS A 158 12.93 -4.45 17.37
N LEU A 159 12.07 -4.32 16.37
CA LEU A 159 11.66 -5.44 15.53
C LEU A 159 12.81 -5.93 14.65
N ARG A 160 13.60 -5.03 14.05
CA ARG A 160 14.78 -5.40 13.24
C ARG A 160 15.80 -6.25 14.01
N LYS A 161 15.97 -6.00 15.32
CA LYS A 161 16.90 -6.78 16.15
C LYS A 161 16.42 -8.22 16.40
N ASN A 162 15.11 -8.47 16.31
CA ASN A 162 14.57 -9.80 16.43
C ASN A 162 14.63 -10.51 15.07
N LYS A 163 15.66 -11.33 14.87
CA LYS A 163 15.91 -12.03 13.60
C LYS A 163 14.75 -12.93 13.17
N TRP A 164 14.01 -13.51 14.13
CA TRP A 164 12.85 -14.36 13.83
C TRP A 164 11.69 -13.55 13.25
N ILE A 165 11.40 -12.39 13.84
CA ILE A 165 10.37 -11.48 13.31
C ILE A 165 10.77 -10.98 11.93
N LEU A 166 12.03 -10.55 11.76
CA LEU A 166 12.50 -10.01 10.50
C LEU A 166 12.52 -11.06 9.38
N ALA A 167 13.03 -12.26 9.65
CA ALA A 167 13.04 -13.34 8.68
C ALA A 167 11.62 -13.85 8.38
N GLY A 168 10.80 -14.05 9.42
CA GLY A 168 9.43 -14.51 9.27
C GLY A 168 8.55 -13.53 8.49
N SER A 169 8.67 -12.23 8.76
CA SER A 169 7.94 -11.21 7.99
C SER A 169 8.43 -11.12 6.56
N GLY A 170 9.75 -11.23 6.31
CA GLY A 170 10.29 -11.26 4.95
C GLY A 170 9.82 -12.46 4.15
N ILE A 171 9.84 -13.66 4.74
CA ILE A 171 9.32 -14.89 4.13
C ILE A 171 7.83 -14.74 3.83
N LEU A 172 7.04 -14.26 4.79
CA LEU A 172 5.60 -14.06 4.61
C LEU A 172 5.30 -13.03 3.50
N THR A 173 6.05 -11.93 3.44
CA THR A 173 5.95 -10.95 2.34
C THR A 173 6.18 -11.61 0.99
N VAL A 174 7.23 -12.42 0.85
CA VAL A 174 7.50 -13.15 -0.41
C VAL A 174 6.37 -14.12 -0.73
N LEU A 175 5.89 -14.90 0.25
CA LEU A 175 4.79 -15.84 0.05
C LEU A 175 3.49 -15.14 -0.37
N ILE A 176 3.20 -13.96 0.19
CA ILE A 176 2.04 -13.15 -0.23
C ILE A 176 2.24 -12.66 -1.67
N CYS A 177 3.41 -12.13 -2.02
CA CYS A 177 3.67 -11.68 -3.39
C CYS A 177 3.59 -12.83 -4.41
N LEU A 178 4.04 -14.03 -4.05
CA LEU A 178 3.89 -15.21 -4.89
C LEU A 178 2.42 -15.66 -4.95
N SER A 179 1.68 -15.54 -3.84
CA SER A 179 0.29 -15.97 -3.79
C SER A 179 -0.60 -15.24 -4.79
N THR A 180 -0.33 -13.96 -5.07
CA THR A 180 -1.13 -13.19 -6.02
C THR A 180 -1.05 -13.77 -7.45
N VAL A 181 0.12 -14.24 -7.87
CA VAL A 181 0.31 -14.80 -9.22
C VAL A 181 -0.06 -16.28 -9.29
N PHE A 182 0.24 -17.07 -8.25
CA PHE A 182 -0.16 -18.49 -8.19
C PHE A 182 -1.67 -18.68 -8.07
N LEU A 183 -2.36 -17.75 -7.42
CA LEU A 183 -3.83 -17.73 -7.38
C LEU A 183 -4.45 -16.98 -8.54
N LYS A 184 -3.67 -16.54 -9.54
CA LYS A 184 -4.20 -15.85 -10.71
C LYS A 184 -5.09 -14.65 -10.33
N GLN A 185 -4.68 -13.93 -9.28
CA GLN A 185 -5.30 -12.69 -8.83
C GLN A 185 -4.67 -11.46 -9.48
N HIS A 186 -3.39 -11.56 -9.81
CA HIS A 186 -2.63 -10.50 -10.45
C HIS A 186 -1.76 -11.09 -11.56
N SER A 187 -1.51 -10.30 -12.59
CA SER A 187 -0.38 -10.51 -13.48
C SER A 187 0.92 -10.16 -12.77
N CYS A 188 2.02 -10.76 -13.21
CA CYS A 188 3.37 -10.41 -12.76
C CYS A 188 3.68 -8.92 -12.96
N VAL A 189 3.14 -8.28 -14.00
CA VAL A 189 3.35 -6.85 -14.24
C VAL A 189 2.75 -6.01 -13.12
N ASP A 190 1.58 -6.38 -12.60
CA ASP A 190 0.93 -5.72 -11.46
C ASP A 190 1.82 -5.80 -10.22
N GLY A 191 2.44 -6.97 -10.02
CA GLY A 191 3.40 -7.21 -8.95
C GLY A 191 4.65 -6.34 -9.08
N PHE A 192 5.24 -6.26 -10.27
CA PHE A 192 6.41 -5.40 -10.52
C PHE A 192 6.07 -3.92 -10.33
N CYS A 193 4.91 -3.45 -10.79
CA CYS A 193 4.42 -2.10 -10.53
C CYS A 193 4.22 -1.86 -9.03
N GLY A 194 3.69 -2.83 -8.29
CA GLY A 194 3.53 -2.77 -6.83
C GLY A 194 4.88 -2.66 -6.10
N ILE A 195 5.88 -3.42 -6.53
CA ILE A 195 7.26 -3.34 -6.02
C ILE A 195 7.85 -1.96 -6.30
N GLY A 196 7.73 -1.45 -7.54
CA GLY A 196 8.24 -0.14 -7.93
C GLY A 196 7.63 0.98 -7.08
N LEU A 197 6.31 0.95 -6.92
CA LEU A 197 5.59 1.90 -6.06
C LEU A 197 6.07 1.82 -4.61
N ALA A 198 6.27 0.61 -4.08
CA ALA A 198 6.76 0.40 -2.71
C ALA A 198 8.15 1.02 -2.51
N VAL A 199 9.08 0.81 -3.44
CA VAL A 199 10.44 1.38 -3.38
C VAL A 199 10.41 2.92 -3.44
N ILE A 200 9.62 3.50 -4.33
CA ILE A 200 9.49 4.95 -4.48
C ILE A 200 8.95 5.57 -3.19
N LEU A 201 7.80 5.08 -2.70
CA LEU A 201 7.17 5.65 -1.52
C LEU A 201 7.98 5.37 -0.24
N TYR A 202 8.63 4.22 -0.14
CA TYR A 202 9.56 3.94 0.95
C TYR A 202 10.67 5.00 1.01
N THR A 203 11.26 5.34 -0.14
CA THR A 203 12.32 6.36 -0.23
C THR A 203 11.80 7.72 0.25
N ILE A 204 10.62 8.11 -0.23
CA ILE A 204 9.96 9.38 0.12
C ILE A 204 9.65 9.45 1.63
N VAL A 205 9.11 8.37 2.22
CA VAL A 205 8.64 8.36 3.61
C VAL A 205 9.76 8.12 4.63
N TYR A 206 10.71 7.23 4.34
CA TYR A 206 11.72 6.79 5.31
C TYR A 206 13.12 7.34 5.08
N ARG A 207 13.49 7.69 3.85
CA ARG A 207 14.87 8.12 3.51
C ARG A 207 14.99 9.62 3.28
N MET A 208 13.96 10.29 2.79
CA MET A 208 14.03 11.72 2.51
C MET A 208 14.07 12.57 3.80
N ASN A 209 15.03 13.48 3.87
CA ASN A 209 15.11 14.47 4.96
C ASN A 209 14.27 15.70 4.59
N TRP A 210 13.00 15.63 4.96
CA TRP A 210 12.03 16.70 4.72
C TRP A 210 12.43 18.03 5.35
N ASP A 211 13.07 18.02 6.53
CA ASP A 211 13.49 19.26 7.20
C ASP A 211 14.52 20.01 6.37
N LYS A 212 15.50 19.29 5.81
CA LYS A 212 16.51 19.86 4.92
C LYS A 212 15.88 20.37 3.61
N LEU A 213 14.93 19.62 3.03
CA LEU A 213 14.24 20.02 1.81
C LEU A 213 13.42 21.30 2.02
N PHE A 214 12.66 21.38 3.11
CA PHE A 214 11.87 22.58 3.41
C PHE A 214 12.75 23.78 3.76
N ALA A 215 13.88 23.58 4.43
CA ALA A 215 14.86 24.63 4.64
C ALA A 215 15.38 25.20 3.31
N SER A 216 15.80 24.34 2.37
CA SER A 216 16.29 24.80 1.06
C SER A 216 15.20 25.49 0.22
N LEU A 217 13.96 25.00 0.25
CA LEU A 217 12.85 25.62 -0.46
C LEU A 217 12.53 27.02 0.10
N ASN A 218 12.64 27.21 1.42
CA ASN A 218 12.43 28.50 2.06
C ASN A 218 13.56 29.49 1.76
N GLU A 219 14.81 29.02 1.67
CA GLU A 219 15.94 29.86 1.26
C GLU A 219 15.79 30.33 -0.19
N MET A 220 15.48 29.43 -1.13
CA MET A 220 15.25 29.79 -2.54
C MET A 220 14.14 30.83 -2.70
N LYS A 221 13.00 30.67 -2.01
CA LYS A 221 11.91 31.66 -2.03
C LYS A 221 12.34 33.02 -1.51
N LYS A 222 13.18 33.07 -0.46
CA LYS A 222 13.72 34.34 0.05
C LYS A 222 14.61 35.00 -0.98
N ASP A 223 15.47 34.25 -1.65
CA ASP A 223 16.37 34.80 -2.67
C ASP A 223 15.62 35.30 -3.91
N GLU A 224 14.60 34.56 -4.38
CA GLU A 224 13.69 35.01 -5.45
C GLU A 224 12.98 36.33 -5.10
N SER A 225 12.46 36.44 -3.87
CA SER A 225 11.80 37.68 -3.40
C SER A 225 12.75 38.88 -3.39
N LYS A 226 13.99 38.70 -2.92
CA LYS A 226 15.04 39.74 -2.91
C LYS A 226 15.44 40.14 -4.33
N ALA A 227 15.58 39.18 -5.25
CA ALA A 227 15.89 39.44 -6.64
C ALA A 227 14.79 40.26 -7.33
N LYS A 228 13.51 39.92 -7.07
CA LYS A 228 12.35 40.66 -7.59
C LYS A 228 12.30 42.09 -7.07
N LEU A 229 12.46 42.29 -5.77
CA LEU A 229 12.55 43.62 -5.13
C LEU A 229 13.69 44.47 -5.70
N LYS A 230 14.86 43.87 -5.94
CA LYS A 230 16.01 44.58 -6.54
C LYS A 230 15.71 45.01 -7.97
N LYS A 231 15.03 44.17 -8.76
CA LYS A 231 14.63 44.47 -10.15
C LYS A 231 13.55 45.56 -10.22
N GLU A 232 12.55 45.52 -9.33
CA GLU A 232 11.54 46.57 -9.21
C GLU A 232 12.16 47.92 -8.83
N LYS A 233 13.06 47.94 -7.84
CA LYS A 233 13.80 49.16 -7.49
C LYS A 233 14.64 49.67 -8.66
N ALA A 234 15.35 48.79 -9.39
CA ALA A 234 16.16 49.20 -10.54
C ALA A 234 15.32 49.77 -11.70
N ASN A 235 14.10 49.30 -11.88
CA ASN A 235 13.17 49.82 -12.88
C ASN A 235 12.47 51.11 -12.46
N PHE A 236 12.33 51.37 -11.15
CA PHE A 236 11.72 52.60 -10.63
C PHE A 236 12.61 53.84 -10.80
N TRP A 237 13.94 53.65 -10.89
CA TRP A 237 14.92 54.72 -11.10
C TRP A 237 15.33 54.89 -12.57
N ARG A 238 14.63 54.24 -13.50
CA ARG A 238 14.76 54.43 -14.96
C ARG A 238 13.56 55.19 -15.48
#